data_AF-A0A6B2CWD1-F1
#
_entry.id   AF-A0A6B2CWD1-F1
#
_cell.length_a   1.000
_cell.length_b   1.000
_cell.length_c   1.000
_cell.angle_alpha   90.00
_cell.angle_beta   90.00
_cell.angle_gamma   90.00
#
_symmetry.space_group_name_H-M   'P 1'
#
loop_
_entity.id
_entity.type
_entity.pdbx_description
1 polymer ?
#
loop_
_entity_poly.entity_id
_entity_poly.type
_entity_poly.pdbx_seq_one_letter_code
_entity_poly.pdbx_strand_id
1 'polypeptide(L)'
;KGMKRLEAYRSSLGVICTSHVGAYEADVASLLLSIGCSIALVASRKEDGVHVVMRSRGFDVATLAKSLGAGGGHKEAAVAIIREDVAKTRLPRLLRRIVKQIDANAEPLTQ
;
A
#
# COMPACT_ATOMS: atom_id res chain seq x y z
N LYS A 1 9.94 -10.75 -7.08
CA LYS A 1 8.54 -10.95 -7.58
C LYS A 1 7.62 -9.73 -7.33
N GLY A 2 7.86 -8.89 -6.32
CA GLY A 2 7.03 -7.70 -6.03
C GLY A 2 7.07 -6.64 -7.14
N MET A 3 8.25 -6.23 -7.60
CA MET A 3 8.40 -5.21 -8.66
C MET A 3 7.69 -5.53 -9.99
N LYS A 4 7.44 -6.82 -10.31
CA LYS A 4 6.68 -7.20 -11.52
C LYS A 4 5.18 -6.84 -11.45
N ARG A 5 4.65 -6.49 -10.28
CA ARG A 5 3.25 -6.05 -10.07
C ARG A 5 3.22 -4.68 -9.41
N LEU A 6 4.21 -3.85 -9.72
CA LEU A 6 4.21 -2.47 -9.31
C LEU A 6 3.14 -1.74 -10.12
N GLU A 7 2.26 -1.02 -9.45
CA GLU A 7 1.45 0.03 -10.06
C GLU A 7 1.83 1.35 -9.39
N ALA A 8 2.13 2.36 -10.19
CA ALA A 8 2.51 3.68 -9.70
C ALA A 8 1.42 4.70 -10.04
N TYR A 9 1.20 5.65 -9.15
CA TYR A 9 0.16 6.66 -9.24
C TYR A 9 0.75 8.04 -8.95
N ARG A 10 0.41 9.03 -9.78
CA ARG A 10 0.67 10.44 -9.52
C ARG A 10 -0.39 10.96 -8.56
N SER A 11 0.02 11.64 -7.51
CA SER A 11 -0.87 12.29 -6.54
C SER A 11 -0.34 13.68 -6.16
N SER A 12 -1.17 14.47 -5.48
CA SER A 12 -0.78 15.73 -4.84
C SER A 12 0.31 15.56 -3.77
N LEU A 13 0.46 14.35 -3.22
CA LEU A 13 1.46 14.00 -2.22
C LEU A 13 2.75 13.39 -2.83
N GLY A 14 2.86 13.42 -4.16
CA GLY A 14 3.93 12.81 -4.94
C GLY A 14 3.55 11.45 -5.52
N VAL A 15 4.51 10.53 -5.62
CA VAL A 15 4.26 9.23 -6.29
C VAL A 15 3.83 8.18 -5.26
N ILE A 16 2.64 7.61 -5.46
CA ILE A 16 2.14 6.49 -4.66
C ILE A 16 2.41 5.20 -5.44
N CYS A 17 3.15 4.28 -4.82
CA CYS A 17 3.49 3.00 -5.41
C CYS A 17 2.75 1.89 -4.67
N THR A 18 2.15 0.98 -5.43
CA THR A 18 1.47 -0.17 -4.88
C THR A 18 2.04 -1.46 -5.42
N SER A 19 2.03 -2.52 -4.62
CA SER A 19 2.39 -3.86 -5.07
C SER A 19 1.70 -4.91 -4.20
N HIS A 20 1.78 -6.16 -4.62
CA HIS A 20 1.36 -7.28 -3.80
C HIS A 20 2.32 -8.47 -3.87
N VAL A 21 2.51 -9.13 -2.74
CA VAL A 21 3.43 -10.27 -2.56
C VAL A 21 2.83 -11.31 -1.62
N GLY A 22 3.49 -12.47 -1.49
CA GLY A 22 3.09 -13.49 -0.50
C GLY A 22 3.84 -13.36 0.83
N ALA A 23 5.01 -12.73 0.81
CA ALA A 23 5.89 -12.52 1.96
C ALA A 23 6.84 -11.34 1.67
N TYR A 24 7.50 -10.82 2.71
CA TYR A 24 8.49 -9.74 2.66
C TYR A 24 7.90 -8.39 2.20
N GLU A 25 6.69 -8.09 2.67
CA GLU A 25 5.93 -6.89 2.31
C GLU A 25 6.66 -5.61 2.75
N ALA A 26 7.26 -5.63 3.94
CA ALA A 26 8.00 -4.51 4.51
C ALA A 26 9.28 -4.18 3.70
N ASP A 27 9.99 -5.19 3.21
CA ASP A 27 11.19 -5.00 2.38
C ASP A 27 10.82 -4.41 1.03
N VAL A 28 9.73 -4.92 0.42
CA VAL A 28 9.20 -4.36 -0.83
C VAL A 28 8.75 -2.92 -0.63
N ALA A 29 8.04 -2.60 0.45
CA ALA A 29 7.59 -1.24 0.72
C ALA A 29 8.77 -0.27 0.90
N SER A 30 9.83 -0.72 1.60
CA SER A 30 11.05 0.05 1.79
C SER A 30 11.82 0.26 0.48
N LEU A 31 11.90 -0.78 -0.35
CA LEU A 31 12.47 -0.68 -1.70
C LEU A 31 11.70 0.34 -2.55
N LEU A 32 10.37 0.33 -2.53
CA LEU A 32 9.54 1.29 -3.26
C LEU A 32 9.82 2.73 -2.83
N LEU A 33 9.95 2.99 -1.53
CA LEU A 33 10.40 4.31 -1.06
C LEU A 33 11.79 4.67 -1.56
N SER A 34 12.73 3.72 -1.56
CA SER A 34 14.11 3.98 -1.97
C SER A 34 14.25 4.35 -3.45
N ILE A 35 13.38 3.81 -4.32
CA ILE A 35 13.37 4.09 -5.76
C ILE A 35 12.59 5.36 -6.13
N GLY A 36 12.14 6.14 -5.14
CA GLY A 36 11.56 7.47 -5.35
C GLY A 36 10.06 7.60 -5.14
N CYS A 37 9.37 6.57 -4.64
CA CYS A 37 7.96 6.71 -4.25
C CYS A 37 7.87 7.55 -2.97
N SER A 38 6.87 8.44 -2.89
CA SER A 38 6.54 9.20 -1.68
C SER A 38 5.78 8.33 -0.67
N ILE A 39 4.93 7.44 -1.18
CA ILE A 39 4.12 6.52 -0.39
C ILE A 39 4.19 5.14 -1.06
N ALA A 40 4.40 4.10 -0.28
CA ALA A 40 4.45 2.71 -0.73
C ALA A 40 3.42 1.87 0.02
N LEU A 41 2.56 1.17 -0.71
CA LEU A 41 1.54 0.25 -0.19
C LEU A 41 1.80 -1.16 -0.72
N VAL A 42 2.02 -2.12 0.17
CA VAL A 42 2.25 -3.51 -0.24
C VAL A 42 1.27 -4.43 0.44
N ALA A 43 0.40 -5.07 -0.36
CA ALA A 43 -0.57 -6.03 0.15
C ALA A 43 -0.03 -7.47 0.14
N SER A 44 -0.41 -8.24 1.14
CA SER A 44 -0.31 -9.69 1.11
C SER A 44 -1.51 -10.34 1.77
N ARG A 45 -1.87 -11.51 1.26
CA ARG A 45 -2.91 -12.34 1.86
C ARG A 45 -2.28 -13.25 2.90
N LYS A 46 -2.83 -13.22 4.11
CA LYS A 46 -2.49 -14.09 5.24
C LYS A 46 -3.76 -14.83 5.68
N GLU A 47 -3.64 -15.68 6.68
CA GLU A 47 -4.77 -16.48 7.22
C GLU A 47 -5.83 -15.60 7.90
N ASP A 48 -5.41 -14.50 8.52
CA ASP A 48 -6.24 -13.55 9.27
C ASP A 48 -6.76 -12.38 8.43
N GLY A 49 -6.48 -12.35 7.13
CA GLY A 49 -6.97 -11.35 6.19
C GLY A 49 -5.90 -10.82 5.24
N VAL A 50 -6.12 -9.59 4.76
CA VAL A 50 -5.14 -8.89 3.92
C VAL A 50 -4.32 -7.93 4.77
N HIS A 51 -3.01 -8.17 4.82
CA HIS A 51 -2.05 -7.28 5.44
C HIS A 51 -1.60 -6.25 4.41
N VAL A 52 -1.77 -4.97 4.72
CA VAL A 52 -1.31 -3.85 3.90
C VAL A 52 -0.21 -3.14 4.67
N VAL A 53 1.03 -3.37 4.27
CA VAL A 53 2.20 -2.68 4.82
C VAL A 53 2.39 -1.37 4.08
N MET A 54 2.57 -0.30 4.85
CA MET A 54 2.63 1.06 4.35
C MET A 54 3.90 1.72 4.82
N ARG A 55 4.56 2.43 3.91
CA ARG A 55 5.72 3.29 4.19
C ARG A 55 5.53 4.62 3.49
N SER A 56 5.98 5.71 4.09
CA SER A 56 5.87 7.04 3.47
C SER A 56 7.06 7.94 3.83
N ARG A 57 7.24 9.01 3.06
CA ARG A 57 8.04 10.19 3.44
C ARG A 57 7.09 11.38 3.52
N GLY A 58 6.76 11.81 4.74
CA GLY A 58 5.93 13.01 4.96
C GLY A 58 4.40 12.83 4.94
N PHE A 59 3.87 11.61 4.82
CA PHE A 59 2.43 11.33 4.93
C PHE A 59 2.13 10.41 6.13
N ASP A 60 1.06 10.68 6.89
CA ASP A 60 0.72 9.86 8.07
C ASP A 60 0.00 8.56 7.68
N VAL A 61 0.79 7.50 7.47
CA VAL A 61 0.26 6.16 7.16
C VAL A 61 -0.29 5.43 8.38
N ALA A 62 0.02 5.86 9.61
CA ALA A 62 -0.54 5.24 10.81
C ALA A 62 -2.02 5.58 10.97
N THR A 63 -2.39 6.83 10.71
CA THR A 63 -3.80 7.24 10.71
C THR A 63 -4.59 6.53 9.60
N LEU A 64 -4.01 6.41 8.40
CA LEU A 64 -4.60 5.61 7.32
C LEU A 64 -4.76 4.12 7.71
N ALA A 65 -3.75 3.53 8.35
CA ALA A 65 -3.83 2.13 8.74
C ALA A 65 -4.97 1.86 9.73
N LYS A 66 -5.19 2.78 10.68
CA LYS A 66 -6.30 2.71 11.63
C LYS A 66 -7.68 2.85 10.99
N SER A 67 -7.82 3.61 9.90
CA SER A 67 -9.10 3.75 9.20
C SER A 67 -9.46 2.55 8.33
N LEU A 68 -8.45 1.76 7.92
CA LEU A 68 -8.63 0.61 7.03
C LEU A 68 -8.97 -0.69 7.77
N GLY A 69 -8.58 -0.85 9.02
CA GLY A 69 -8.81 -2.08 9.77
C GLY A 69 -8.08 -2.15 11.10
N ALA A 70 -7.80 -3.37 11.55
CA ALA A 70 -7.01 -3.60 12.76
C ALA A 70 -5.52 -3.39 12.43
N GLY A 71 -4.80 -2.56 13.16
CA GLY A 71 -3.43 -2.25 12.78
C GLY A 71 -2.76 -1.24 13.69
N GLY A 72 -1.48 -1.00 13.43
CA GLY A 72 -0.64 -0.12 14.23
C GLY A 72 0.62 0.27 13.48
N GLY A 73 1.31 1.28 14.01
CA GLY A 73 2.54 1.78 13.43
C GLY A 73 2.87 3.20 13.87
N HIS A 74 3.87 3.76 13.20
CA HIS A 74 4.31 5.13 13.31
C HIS A 74 3.90 5.92 12.07
N LYS A 75 3.99 7.25 12.17
CA LYS A 75 3.61 8.19 11.11
C LYS A 75 4.10 7.78 9.71
N GLU A 76 5.33 7.27 9.60
CA GLU A 76 5.96 6.90 8.33
C GLU A 76 5.94 5.40 8.00
N ALA A 77 5.44 4.57 8.92
CA ALA A 77 5.48 3.12 8.78
C ALA A 77 4.37 2.45 9.57
N ALA A 78 3.43 1.81 8.88
CA ALA A 78 2.30 1.17 9.52
C ALA A 78 1.85 -0.09 8.78
N VAL A 79 1.07 -0.92 9.48
CA VAL A 79 0.39 -2.07 8.89
C VAL A 79 -1.10 -2.01 9.24
N ALA A 80 -1.94 -2.31 8.25
CA ALA A 80 -3.36 -2.56 8.44
C ALA A 80 -3.70 -4.01 8.08
N ILE A 81 -4.53 -4.64 8.89
CA ILE A 81 -5.10 -5.97 8.69
C ILE A 81 -6.57 -5.78 8.37
N ILE A 82 -6.91 -5.99 7.10
CA ILE A 82 -8.28 -5.91 6.57
C ILE A 82 -8.85 -7.32 6.62
N ARG A 83 -9.79 -7.55 7.55
CA ARG A 83 -10.46 -8.84 7.78
C ARG A 83 -11.52 -9.11 6.71
N GLU A 84 -11.09 -9.19 5.46
CA GLU A 84 -11.93 -9.57 4.33
C GLU A 84 -11.29 -10.77 3.63
N ASP A 85 -12.11 -11.77 3.24
CA ASP A 85 -11.64 -12.83 2.37
C ASP A 85 -11.53 -12.33 0.91
N VAL A 86 -10.38 -11.75 0.62
CA VAL A 86 -10.06 -11.18 -0.68
C VAL A 86 -9.21 -12.18 -1.45
N ALA A 87 -9.78 -12.72 -2.54
CA ALA A 87 -9.02 -13.49 -3.52
C ALA A 87 -7.80 -12.69 -4.00
N LYS A 88 -6.67 -13.37 -4.22
CA LYS A 88 -5.40 -12.74 -4.61
C LYS A 88 -5.52 -11.82 -5.84
N THR A 89 -6.38 -12.17 -6.79
CA THR A 89 -6.68 -11.39 -8.00
C THR A 89 -7.36 -10.05 -7.72
N ARG A 90 -7.96 -9.86 -6.53
CA ARG A 90 -8.63 -8.62 -6.12
C ARG A 90 -7.72 -7.68 -5.34
N LEU A 91 -6.49 -8.09 -4.99
CA LEU A 91 -5.54 -7.25 -4.26
C LEU A 91 -5.18 -5.94 -5.00
N PRO A 92 -4.96 -5.91 -6.34
CA PRO A 92 -4.73 -4.64 -7.04
C PRO A 92 -5.91 -3.69 -6.92
N ARG A 93 -7.15 -4.20 -7.02
CA ARG A 93 -8.36 -3.41 -6.85
C ARG A 93 -8.50 -2.86 -5.43
N LEU A 94 -8.16 -3.64 -4.41
CA LEU A 94 -8.12 -3.19 -3.03
C LEU A 94 -7.11 -2.05 -2.85
N LEU A 95 -5.88 -2.24 -3.33
CA LEU A 95 -4.83 -1.22 -3.27
C LEU A 95 -5.24 0.06 -3.99
N ARG A 96 -5.85 -0.04 -5.17
CA ARG A 96 -6.38 1.12 -5.91
C ARG A 96 -7.44 1.88 -5.12
N ARG A 97 -8.33 1.19 -4.39
CA ARG A 97 -9.30 1.84 -3.48
C ARG A 97 -8.59 2.62 -2.37
N ILE A 98 -7.54 2.04 -1.78
CA ILE A 98 -6.75 2.71 -0.72
C ILE A 98 -6.02 3.92 -1.28
N VAL A 99 -5.42 3.82 -2.48
CA VAL A 99 -4.80 4.96 -3.18
C VAL A 99 -5.79 6.11 -3.33
N LYS A 100 -7.04 5.81 -3.73
CA LYS A 100 -8.10 6.82 -3.88
C LYS A 100 -8.59 7.42 -2.55
N GLN A 101 -8.39 6.73 -1.42
CA GLN A 101 -8.64 7.31 -0.09
C GLN A 101 -7.52 8.25 0.35
N ILE A 102 -6.27 8.00 -0.09
CA ILE A 102 -5.13 8.89 0.15
C ILE A 102 -5.28 10.16 -0.67
N ASP A 103 -5.58 10.01 -1.96
CA ASP A 103 -5.84 11.12 -2.87
C ASP A 103 -6.87 10.68 -3.93
N ALA A 104 -8.05 11.29 -3.89
CA ALA A 104 -9.14 11.02 -4.82
C ALA A 104 -8.75 11.28 -6.28
N ASN A 105 -7.82 12.21 -6.52
CA ASN A 105 -7.32 12.60 -7.82
C ASN A 105 -6.10 11.79 -8.26
N ALA A 106 -5.68 10.77 -7.50
CA ALA A 106 -4.52 9.99 -7.88
C ALA A 106 -4.70 9.26 -9.22
N GLU A 107 -3.79 9.45 -10.17
CA GLU A 107 -3.87 8.92 -11.53
C GLU A 107 -2.77 7.89 -11.80
N PRO A 108 -3.07 6.75 -12.45
CA PRO A 108 -2.03 5.79 -12.82
C PRO A 108 -0.97 6.40 -13.73
N LEU A 109 0.31 6.15 -13.44
CA LEU A 109 1.46 6.62 -14.25
C LEU A 109 1.74 5.74 -15.46
N THR A 110 1.24 4.51 -15.46
CA THR A 110 1.33 3.56 -16.58
C THR A 110 -0.05 3.03 -16.87
N GLN A 111 -0.48 3.15 -18.13
CA GLN A 111 -1.68 2.49 -18.67
C GLN A 111 -1.32 1.11 -19.21
#